data_AF-A0A257Q1V6-F1
#
_entry.id   AF-A0A257Q1V6-F1
#
_cell.length_a   1.000
_cell.length_b   1.000
_cell.length_c   1.000
_cell.angle_alpha   90.00
_cell.angle_beta   90.00
_cell.angle_gamma   90.00
#
_symmetry.space_group_name_H-M   'P 1'
#
loop_
_entity.id
_entity.type
_entity.pdbx_description
1 polymer ?
#
loop_
_entity_poly.entity_id
_entity_poly.type
_entity_poly.pdbx_seq_one_letter_code
_entity_poly.pdbx_strand_id
1 'polypeptide(L)'
;MNDALGVYSEVGSLREVIVHRPDLSLTRLTPGNCHELLFDDVIWVKEARQEHDAFVDTLQDRGVIVHEFGALLAKTMGDPEARKWLLDRRSDITNLGHGTSEEIRAWLDEMPAGQLAIYLVGGIARAELPFDPRGLFALTRNPHEFILPPLPNQL
;
A
#
# COMPACT_ATOMS: atom_id res chain seq x y z
N MET A 1 1.86 26.95 18.17
CA MET A 1 3.24 26.92 17.62
C MET A 1 3.14 26.35 16.23
N ASN A 2 3.54 27.12 15.22
CA ASN A 2 3.63 26.64 13.85
C ASN A 2 5.05 26.11 13.68
N ASP A 3 5.34 24.94 14.25
CA ASP A 3 6.63 24.29 14.04
C ASP A 3 6.63 23.77 12.60
N ALA A 4 7.47 24.38 11.75
CA ALA A 4 7.68 23.90 10.39
C ALA A 4 8.27 22.48 10.44
N LEU A 5 7.77 21.58 9.59
CA LEU A 5 8.34 20.23 9.46
C LEU A 5 9.81 20.33 9.05
N GLY A 6 10.69 19.59 9.74
CA GLY A 6 12.12 19.60 9.44
C GLY A 6 12.90 18.50 10.16
N VAL A 7 13.82 17.87 9.43
CA VAL A 7 14.81 16.93 9.95
C VAL A 7 16.18 17.58 9.77
N TYR A 8 16.86 17.90 10.88
CA TYR A 8 18.13 18.64 10.88
C TYR A 8 19.30 17.82 11.41
N SER A 9 19.05 16.60 11.87
CA SER A 9 20.05 15.69 12.44
C SER A 9 19.51 14.26 12.47
N GLU A 10 20.40 13.29 12.29
CA GLU A 10 20.13 11.84 12.44
C GLU A 10 20.23 11.36 13.89
N VAL A 11 20.75 12.19 14.80
CA VAL A 11 21.01 11.83 16.22
C VAL A 11 20.31 12.76 17.21
N GLY A 12 19.54 13.73 16.71
CA GLY A 12 18.74 14.63 17.52
C GLY A 12 17.56 13.93 18.18
N SER A 13 16.90 14.61 19.12
CA SER A 13 15.68 14.09 19.74
C SER A 13 14.57 13.98 18.70
N LEU A 14 14.12 12.76 18.43
CA LEU A 14 13.00 12.47 17.54
C LEU A 14 11.70 13.03 18.14
N ARG A 15 10.90 13.73 17.32
CA ARG A 15 9.62 14.33 17.74
C ARG A 15 8.44 13.67 17.06
N GLU A 16 8.53 13.48 15.76
CA GLU A 16 7.49 12.85 14.95
C GLU A 16 8.13 11.86 13.98
N VAL A 17 7.45 10.76 13.69
CA VAL A 17 7.90 9.74 12.74
C VAL A 17 6.71 9.14 12.02
N ILE A 18 6.91 8.78 10.75
CA ILE A 18 5.96 7.96 9.99
C ILE A 18 6.48 6.52 10.00
N VAL A 19 5.62 5.59 10.37
CA VAL A 19 5.89 4.14 10.33
C VAL A 19 4.80 3.45 9.54
N HIS A 20 5.10 2.28 8.99
CA HIS A 20 4.11 1.49 8.28
C HIS A 20 4.01 0.10 8.89
N ARG A 21 2.80 -0.24 9.34
CA ARG A 21 2.56 -1.53 9.99
C ARG A 21 2.53 -2.65 8.94
N PRO A 22 3.19 -3.80 9.17
CA PRO A 22 3.09 -4.98 8.31
C PRO A 22 1.66 -5.30 7.86
N ASP A 23 1.42 -5.26 6.55
CA ASP A 23 0.09 -5.23 5.96
C ASP A 23 -0.16 -6.38 4.97
N LEU A 24 -1.16 -6.20 4.09
CA LEU A 24 -1.53 -7.15 3.04
C LEU A 24 -0.37 -7.45 2.09
N SER A 25 0.51 -6.48 1.81
CA SER A 25 1.61 -6.63 0.83
C SER A 25 2.55 -7.79 1.20
N LEU A 26 2.84 -7.94 2.50
CA LEU A 26 3.71 -9.01 3.00
C LEU A 26 3.05 -10.38 2.98
N THR A 27 1.72 -10.43 3.10
CA THR A 27 0.98 -11.71 3.00
C THR A 27 0.98 -12.27 1.57
N ARG A 28 1.34 -11.45 0.58
CA ARG A 28 1.43 -11.83 -0.83
C ARG A 28 2.83 -12.27 -1.24
N LEU A 29 3.79 -12.24 -0.32
CA LEU A 29 5.11 -12.83 -0.53
C LEU A 29 4.96 -14.35 -0.59
N THR A 30 5.60 -14.93 -1.60
CA THR A 30 5.73 -16.35 -1.83
C THR A 30 7.19 -16.65 -2.13
N PRO A 31 7.65 -17.90 -1.95
CA PRO A 31 9.02 -18.26 -2.31
C PRO A 31 9.36 -18.00 -3.79
N GLY A 32 8.35 -17.96 -4.67
CA GLY A 32 8.53 -17.71 -6.09
C GLY A 32 8.64 -16.24 -6.49
N ASN A 33 8.20 -15.30 -5.66
CA ASN A 33 8.16 -13.86 -6.00
C ASN A 33 8.92 -12.95 -5.03
N CYS A 34 9.39 -13.44 -3.87
CA CYS A 34 10.01 -12.61 -2.84
C CYS A 34 11.22 -11.83 -3.38
N HIS A 35 12.11 -12.48 -4.13
CA HIS A 35 13.29 -11.85 -4.71
C HIS A 35 12.94 -10.77 -5.73
N GLU A 36 11.91 -10.98 -6.56
CA GLU A 36 11.43 -9.98 -7.52
C GLU A 36 10.82 -8.77 -6.80
N LEU A 37 10.23 -9.00 -5.62
CA LEU A 37 9.67 -7.97 -4.74
C LEU A 37 10.70 -7.38 -3.77
N LEU A 38 12.00 -7.64 -3.98
CA LEU A 38 13.13 -7.16 -3.16
C LEU A 38 13.07 -7.59 -1.69
N PHE A 39 12.52 -8.78 -1.43
CA PHE A 39 12.52 -9.45 -0.12
C PHE A 39 13.40 -10.69 -0.14
N ASP A 40 14.16 -10.88 0.92
CA ASP A 40 15.05 -12.05 1.08
C ASP A 40 14.26 -13.35 1.29
N ASP A 41 13.17 -13.30 2.09
CA ASP A 41 12.33 -14.47 2.38
C ASP A 41 10.89 -14.07 2.73
N VAL A 42 10.01 -15.07 2.87
CA VAL A 42 8.64 -14.92 3.32
C VAL A 42 8.61 -14.63 4.82
N ILE A 43 7.80 -13.66 5.23
CA ILE A 43 7.71 -13.20 6.61
C ILE A 43 6.49 -13.79 7.32
N TRP A 44 6.66 -14.14 8.60
CA TRP A 44 5.52 -14.44 9.46
C TRP A 44 4.81 -13.14 9.88
N VAL A 45 3.88 -12.68 9.04
CA VAL A 45 3.21 -11.36 9.17
C VAL A 45 2.58 -11.12 10.54
N LYS A 46 2.05 -12.16 11.20
CA LYS A 46 1.47 -12.02 12.55
C LYS A 46 2.53 -11.64 13.60
N GLU A 47 3.71 -12.24 13.54
CA GLU A 47 4.81 -11.91 14.47
C GLU A 47 5.41 -10.56 14.12
N ALA A 48 5.61 -10.26 12.83
CA ALA A 48 6.07 -8.94 12.38
C ALA A 48 5.16 -7.80 12.88
N ARG A 49 3.83 -8.02 12.90
CA ARG A 49 2.88 -7.05 13.50
C ARG A 49 3.10 -6.86 14.99
N GLN A 50 3.34 -7.92 15.74
CA GLN A 50 3.58 -7.84 17.18
C GLN A 50 4.88 -7.07 17.48
N GLU A 51 5.94 -7.35 16.72
CA GLU A 51 7.22 -6.63 16.82
C GLU A 51 7.07 -5.15 16.46
N HIS A 52 6.35 -4.85 15.37
CA HIS A 52 6.06 -3.46 14.98
C HIS A 52 5.24 -2.73 16.05
N ASP A 53 4.21 -3.37 16.62
CA ASP A 53 3.38 -2.76 17.65
C ASP A 53 4.24 -2.43 18.90
N ALA A 54 5.12 -3.35 19.32
CA ALA A 54 6.06 -3.10 20.41
C ALA A 54 7.07 -1.98 20.11
N PHE A 55 7.50 -1.85 18.85
CA PHE A 55 8.36 -0.75 18.40
C PHE A 55 7.64 0.61 18.49
N VAL A 56 6.38 0.67 18.05
CA VAL A 56 5.55 1.88 18.16
C VAL A 56 5.33 2.28 19.61
N ASP A 57 4.98 1.33 20.48
CA ASP A 57 4.77 1.59 21.91
C ASP A 57 6.05 2.18 22.54
N THR A 58 7.22 1.62 22.19
CA THR A 58 8.53 2.09 22.66
C THR A 58 8.81 3.56 22.30
N LEU A 59 8.38 3.99 21.11
CA LEU A 59 8.50 5.38 20.65
C LEU A 59 7.51 6.30 21.37
N GLN A 60 6.26 5.86 21.51
CA GLN A 60 5.21 6.64 22.17
C GLN A 60 5.49 6.84 23.65
N ASP A 61 6.03 5.82 24.34
CA ASP A 61 6.48 5.92 25.74
C ASP A 61 7.57 6.98 25.95
N ARG A 62 8.32 7.31 24.89
CA ARG A 62 9.33 8.38 24.88
C ARG A 62 8.77 9.73 24.45
N GLY A 63 7.46 9.83 24.26
CA GLY A 63 6.78 11.06 23.83
C GLY A 63 6.92 11.39 22.35
N VAL A 64 7.33 10.42 21.51
CA VAL A 64 7.39 10.59 20.06
C VAL A 64 5.98 10.45 19.47
N ILE A 65 5.60 11.38 18.59
CA ILE A 65 4.35 11.28 17.83
C ILE A 65 4.57 10.31 16.67
N VAL A 66 3.90 9.18 16.72
CA VAL A 66 3.97 8.17 15.67
C VAL A 66 2.75 8.29 14.75
N HIS A 67 3.01 8.56 13.47
CA HIS A 67 2.01 8.58 12.41
C HIS A 67 2.04 7.26 11.65
N GLU A 68 0.88 6.65 11.46
CA GLU A 68 0.76 5.40 10.69
C GLU A 68 0.51 5.72 9.20
N PHE A 69 1.37 5.18 8.33
CA PHE A 69 1.32 5.45 6.88
C PHE A 69 -0.02 5.06 6.25
N GLY A 70 -0.56 3.89 6.58
CA GLY A 70 -1.86 3.43 6.07
C GLY A 70 -3.00 4.37 6.44
N ALA A 71 -3.00 4.91 7.66
CA ALA A 71 -3.97 5.89 8.14
C ALA A 71 -3.83 7.24 7.42
N LEU A 72 -2.60 7.70 7.19
CA LEU A 72 -2.32 8.91 6.40
C LEU A 72 -2.78 8.73 4.95
N LEU A 73 -2.51 7.58 4.34
CA LEU A 73 -2.93 7.25 2.98
C LEU A 73 -4.46 7.15 2.89
N ALA A 74 -5.12 6.49 3.84
CA ALA A 74 -6.58 6.40 3.90
C ALA A 74 -7.22 7.78 4.03
N LYS A 75 -6.68 8.65 4.88
CA LYS A 75 -7.13 10.05 4.99
C LYS A 75 -6.96 10.78 3.66
N THR A 76 -5.81 10.61 3.01
CA THR A 76 -5.51 11.22 1.70
C THR A 76 -6.46 10.71 0.61
N MET A 77 -6.79 9.42 0.62
CA MET A 77 -7.75 8.81 -0.32
C MET A 77 -9.20 9.21 -0.03
N GLY A 78 -9.48 9.89 1.08
CA GLY A 78 -10.75 10.55 1.35
C GLY A 78 -10.89 11.91 0.64
N ASP A 79 -9.79 12.50 0.19
CA ASP A 79 -9.78 13.71 -0.63
C ASP A 79 -9.96 13.33 -2.11
N PRO A 80 -11.04 13.80 -2.79
CA PRO A 80 -11.29 13.45 -4.19
C PRO A 80 -10.20 13.92 -5.16
N GLU A 81 -9.57 15.07 -4.92
CA GLU A 81 -8.50 15.59 -5.77
C GLU A 81 -7.23 14.76 -5.62
N ALA A 82 -6.84 14.45 -4.38
CA ALA A 82 -5.67 13.62 -4.10
C ALA A 82 -5.87 12.18 -4.59
N ARG A 83 -7.06 11.60 -4.39
CA ARG A 83 -7.44 10.29 -4.93
C ARG A 83 -7.29 10.26 -6.44
N LYS A 84 -7.90 11.23 -7.14
CA LYS A 84 -7.81 11.34 -8.60
C LYS A 84 -6.35 11.48 -9.05
N TRP A 85 -5.60 12.38 -8.41
CA TRP A 85 -4.20 12.65 -8.74
C TRP A 85 -3.34 11.38 -8.69
N LEU A 86 -3.54 10.56 -7.65
CA LEU A 86 -2.81 9.31 -7.44
C LEU A 86 -3.22 8.27 -8.47
N LEU A 87 -4.52 7.99 -8.62
CA LEU A 87 -5.02 6.96 -9.52
C LEU A 87 -4.71 7.27 -11.00
N ASP A 88 -4.71 8.55 -11.41
CA ASP A 88 -4.34 8.98 -12.76
C ASP A 88 -2.86 8.71 -13.09
N ARG A 89 -2.00 8.57 -12.07
CA ARG A 89 -0.54 8.40 -12.20
C ARG A 89 -0.05 6.97 -11.99
N ARG A 90 -0.94 6.06 -11.62
CA ARG A 90 -0.60 4.64 -11.47
C ARG A 90 -0.61 3.96 -12.84
N SER A 91 0.58 3.85 -13.45
CA SER A 91 0.79 3.17 -14.74
C SER A 91 0.22 1.75 -14.78
N ASP A 92 0.25 1.04 -13.65
CA ASP A 92 -0.32 -0.30 -13.50
C ASP A 92 -1.83 -0.31 -13.77
N ILE A 93 -2.54 0.78 -13.48
CA ILE A 93 -3.99 0.91 -13.68
C ILE A 93 -4.28 1.44 -15.08
N THR A 94 -3.47 2.38 -15.57
CA THR A 94 -3.73 3.05 -16.84
C THR A 94 -3.38 2.16 -18.05
N ASN A 95 -2.44 1.21 -17.92
CA ASN A 95 -1.87 0.46 -19.05
C ASN A 95 -2.40 -0.97 -19.24
N LEU A 96 -3.56 -1.32 -18.64
CA LEU A 96 -4.12 -2.69 -18.67
C LEU A 96 -4.90 -3.04 -19.96
N GLY A 97 -4.86 -2.15 -20.95
CA GLY A 97 -5.60 -2.24 -22.21
C GLY A 97 -6.91 -1.45 -22.19
N HIS A 98 -7.30 -0.95 -23.36
CA HIS A 98 -8.52 -0.15 -23.52
C HIS A 98 -9.77 -0.94 -23.07
N GLY A 99 -10.59 -0.34 -22.19
CA GLY A 99 -11.78 -0.95 -21.56
C GLY A 99 -11.54 -1.46 -20.14
N THR A 100 -10.51 -2.29 -19.91
CA THR A 100 -10.21 -2.84 -18.58
C THR A 100 -9.72 -1.77 -17.61
N SER A 101 -8.93 -0.80 -18.08
CA SER A 101 -8.48 0.32 -17.25
C SER A 101 -9.64 1.19 -16.73
N GLU A 102 -10.71 1.36 -17.53
CA GLU A 102 -11.87 2.18 -17.15
C GLU A 102 -12.75 1.48 -16.10
N GLU A 103 -13.00 0.18 -16.26
CA GLU A 103 -13.76 -0.63 -15.29
C GLU A 103 -13.03 -0.72 -13.94
N ILE A 104 -11.71 -0.93 -13.95
CA ILE A 104 -10.89 -0.92 -12.74
C ILE A 104 -10.89 0.46 -12.11
N ARG A 105 -10.77 1.52 -12.91
CA ARG A 105 -10.79 2.88 -12.39
C ARG A 105 -12.11 3.19 -11.68
N ALA A 106 -13.24 2.89 -12.33
CA ALA A 106 -14.56 3.09 -11.74
C ALA A 106 -14.71 2.33 -10.40
N TRP A 107 -14.25 1.08 -10.36
CA TRP A 107 -14.27 0.28 -9.13
C TRP A 107 -13.41 0.87 -8.00
N LEU A 108 -12.22 1.38 -8.32
CA LEU A 108 -11.35 2.04 -7.33
C LEU A 108 -11.90 3.39 -6.86
N ASP A 109 -12.57 4.15 -7.74
CA ASP A 109 -13.17 5.44 -7.41
C ASP A 109 -14.37 5.28 -6.45
N GLU A 110 -15.12 4.19 -6.53
CA GLU A 110 -16.23 3.89 -5.61
C GLU A 110 -15.78 3.26 -4.28
N MET A 111 -14.51 2.86 -4.19
CA MET A 111 -14.00 2.13 -3.04
C MET A 111 -13.88 3.03 -1.79
N PRO A 112 -14.25 2.51 -0.59
CA PRO A 112 -14.00 3.20 0.67
C PRO A 112 -12.52 3.53 0.83
N ALA A 113 -12.20 4.75 1.30
CA ALA A 113 -10.83 5.25 1.33
C ALA A 113 -9.84 4.37 2.12
N GLY A 114 -10.28 3.78 3.24
CA GLY A 114 -9.46 2.84 4.01
C GLY A 114 -9.16 1.55 3.26
N GLN A 115 -10.14 1.00 2.54
CA GLN A 115 -9.94 -0.19 1.72
C GLN A 115 -9.06 0.12 0.50
N LEU A 116 -9.24 1.29 -0.12
CA LEU A 116 -8.40 1.74 -1.22
C LEU A 116 -6.94 1.87 -0.79
N ALA A 117 -6.67 2.44 0.38
CA ALA A 117 -5.31 2.54 0.93
C ALA A 117 -4.66 1.16 1.10
N ILE A 118 -5.39 0.18 1.66
CA ILE A 118 -4.91 -1.19 1.82
C ILE A 118 -4.55 -1.81 0.46
N TYR A 119 -5.38 -1.64 -0.57
CA TYR A 119 -5.08 -2.21 -1.88
C TYR A 119 -3.98 -1.47 -2.64
N LEU A 120 -3.86 -0.16 -2.47
CA LEU A 120 -2.80 0.63 -3.11
C LEU A 120 -1.39 0.20 -2.68
N VAL A 121 -1.25 -0.28 -1.44
CA VAL A 121 0.01 -0.81 -0.90
C VAL A 121 0.06 -2.32 -1.04
N GLY A 122 -1.02 -2.99 -0.65
CA GLY A 122 -1.15 -4.43 -0.62
C GLY A 122 -1.26 -5.10 -1.97
N GLY A 123 -1.50 -4.36 -3.05
CA GLY A 123 -1.72 -4.90 -4.38
C GLY A 123 -3.07 -5.61 -4.54
N ILE A 124 -3.42 -5.88 -5.80
CA ILE A 124 -4.70 -6.48 -6.22
C ILE A 124 -4.39 -7.62 -7.19
N ALA A 125 -4.76 -8.84 -6.82
CA ALA A 125 -4.71 -9.98 -7.74
C ALA A 125 -5.90 -9.97 -8.69
N ARG A 126 -5.75 -10.56 -9.87
CA ARG A 126 -6.84 -10.66 -10.85
C ARG A 126 -8.08 -11.33 -10.27
N ALA A 127 -7.91 -12.38 -9.47
CA ALA A 127 -9.01 -13.10 -8.83
C ALA A 127 -9.84 -12.26 -7.83
N GLU A 128 -9.34 -11.10 -7.41
CA GLU A 128 -10.04 -10.19 -6.48
C GLU A 128 -10.90 -9.14 -7.21
N LEU A 129 -10.86 -9.11 -8.55
CA LEU A 129 -11.77 -8.24 -9.31
C LEU A 129 -13.21 -8.75 -9.20
N PRO A 130 -14.20 -7.85 -8.98
CA PRO A 130 -15.61 -8.23 -8.94
C PRO A 130 -16.22 -8.46 -10.33
N PHE A 131 -15.43 -8.30 -11.40
CA PHE A 131 -15.80 -8.49 -12.79
C PHE A 131 -14.70 -9.25 -13.52
N ASP A 132 -15.05 -9.94 -14.60
CA ASP A 132 -14.03 -10.52 -15.49
C ASP A 132 -13.53 -9.41 -16.41
N PRO A 133 -12.24 -9.03 -16.35
CA PRO A 133 -11.69 -8.04 -17.25
C PRO A 133 -11.92 -8.46 -18.71
N ARG A 134 -11.90 -7.50 -19.63
CA ARG A 134 -12.14 -7.80 -21.06
C ARG A 134 -10.85 -7.74 -21.86
N GLY A 135 -10.89 -8.32 -23.06
CA GLY A 135 -9.79 -8.25 -24.03
C GLY A 135 -8.62 -9.21 -23.73
N LEU A 136 -7.48 -8.96 -24.39
CA LEU A 136 -6.31 -9.86 -24.33
C LEU A 136 -5.79 -10.04 -22.91
N PHE A 137 -5.87 -8.99 -22.08
CA PHE A 137 -5.52 -9.01 -20.66
C PHE A 137 -6.20 -10.14 -19.88
N ALA A 138 -7.48 -10.38 -20.16
CA ALA A 138 -8.28 -11.41 -19.51
C ALA A 138 -8.00 -12.82 -20.03
N LEU A 139 -7.47 -12.94 -21.25
CA LEU A 139 -7.20 -14.22 -21.88
C LEU A 139 -5.78 -14.74 -21.59
N THR A 140 -4.85 -13.88 -21.20
CA THR A 140 -3.43 -14.23 -21.07
C THR A 140 -2.90 -14.28 -19.63
N ARG A 141 -3.59 -13.68 -18.66
CA ARG A 141 -3.07 -13.58 -17.27
C ARG A 141 -3.63 -14.65 -16.35
N ASN A 142 -2.77 -15.19 -15.47
CA ASN A 142 -3.20 -16.16 -14.47
C ASN A 142 -4.07 -15.51 -13.38
N PRO A 143 -5.00 -16.23 -12.72
CA PRO A 143 -5.84 -15.68 -11.65
C PRO A 143 -5.05 -15.10 -10.47
N HIS A 144 -3.86 -15.64 -10.19
CA HIS A 144 -2.96 -15.18 -9.12
C HIS A 144 -2.04 -14.03 -9.55
N GLU A 145 -2.10 -13.59 -10.81
CA GLU A 145 -1.26 -12.52 -11.30
C GLU A 145 -1.77 -11.16 -10.81
N PHE A 146 -0.84 -10.29 -10.43
CA PHE A 146 -1.17 -8.97 -9.90
C PHE A 146 -1.51 -7.99 -11.02
N ILE A 147 -2.65 -7.34 -10.85
CA ILE A 147 -3.06 -6.18 -11.64
C ILE A 147 -2.42 -4.92 -11.05
N LEU A 148 -2.41 -4.85 -9.73
CA LEU A 148 -1.64 -3.87 -8.97
C LEU A 148 -0.63 -4.66 -8.13
N PRO A 149 0.69 -4.54 -8.40
CA PRO A 149 1.69 -5.29 -7.66
C PRO A 149 1.73 -4.83 -6.18
N PRO A 150 1.94 -5.75 -5.22
CA PRO A 150 2.16 -5.38 -3.83
C PRO A 150 3.47 -4.61 -3.67
N LEU A 151 3.50 -3.73 -2.67
CA LEU A 151 4.68 -2.91 -2.31
C LEU A 151 5.18 -3.28 -0.91
N PRO A 152 5.80 -4.46 -0.74
CA PRO A 152 6.17 -4.96 0.59
C PRO A 152 7.28 -4.14 1.26
N ASN A 153 8.05 -3.36 0.49
CA ASN A 153 9.13 -2.50 1.00
C ASN A 153 8.64 -1.15 1.56
N GLN A 154 7.32 -0.96 1.73
CA GLN A 154 6.78 0.24 2.35
C GLN A 154 6.86 0.21 3.88
N LEU A 155 7.36 -0.87 4.48
CA LEU A 155 7.60 -1.03 5.92
C LEU A 155 8.50 0.07 6.51
#